data_AF-A0A256XCV6-F1
#
_entry.id   AF-A0A256XCV6-F1
#
_cell.length_a   1.000
_cell.length_b   1.000
_cell.length_c   1.000
_cell.angle_alpha   90.00
_cell.angle_beta   90.00
_cell.angle_gamma   90.00
#
_symmetry.space_group_name_H-M   'P 1'
#
loop_
_entity.id
_entity.type
_entity.pdbx_description
1 polymer ?
#
loop_
_entity_poly.entity_id
_entity_poly.type
_entity_poly.pdbx_seq_one_letter_code
_entity_poly.pdbx_strand_id
1 'polypeptide(L)' 'MSLAKGESYIVARELTSHAETAMKLCEDIAEAKFTVEKENNYIKIICKGIGVSRKSK' A
#
# COMPACT_ATOMS: atom_id res chain seq x y z
N MET A 1 4.06 1.24 4.61
CA MET A 1 2.58 1.24 4.52
C MET A 1 2.01 -0.12 4.90
N SER A 2 2.28 -1.20 4.14
CA SER A 2 1.64 -2.50 4.34
C SER A 2 1.85 -3.15 5.72
N LEU A 3 3.00 -2.92 6.35
CA LEU A 3 3.29 -3.45 7.70
C LEU A 3 2.87 -2.51 8.84
N ALA A 4 2.55 -1.25 8.53
CA ALA A 4 2.19 -0.27 9.55
C ALA A 4 0.80 -0.60 10.14
N LYS A 5 0.53 -0.13 11.36
CA LYS A 5 -0.79 -0.25 11.96
C LYS A 5 -1.67 0.89 11.47
N GLY A 6 -2.85 0.56 10.94
CA GLY A 6 -3.84 1.54 10.48
C GLY A 6 -3.79 1.81 8.98
N GLU A 7 -4.30 2.97 8.58
CA GLU A 7 -4.40 3.38 7.18
C GLU A 7 -3.35 4.44 6.87
N SER A 8 -2.74 4.32 5.69
CA SER A 8 -1.74 5.25 5.19
C SER A 8 -1.98 5.50 3.71
N TYR A 9 -1.56 6.65 3.21
CA TYR A 9 -1.64 6.94 1.78
C TYR A 9 -0.34 7.56 1.26
N ILE A 10 -0.08 7.37 -0.02
CA ILE A 10 0.95 8.08 -0.78
C ILE A 10 0.35 8.69 -2.03
N VAL A 11 0.97 9.77 -2.52
CA VAL A 11 0.59 10.43 -3.76
C VAL A 11 1.73 10.27 -4.76
N ALA A 12 1.38 9.92 -5.99
CA ALA A 12 2.32 9.81 -7.10
C ALA A 12 1.69 10.38 -8.38
N ARG A 13 2.48 10.73 -9.39
CA ARG A 13 1.93 11.23 -10.66
C ARG A 13 1.21 10.14 -11.46
N GLU A 14 1.73 8.93 -11.41
CA GLU A 14 1.22 7.78 -12.16
C GLU A 14 1.49 6.47 -11.42
N LEU A 15 0.77 5.41 -11.80
CA LEU A 15 0.99 4.07 -11.27
C LEU A 15 2.00 3.35 -12.17
N THR A 16 3.15 2.97 -11.61
CA THR A 16 4.15 2.20 -12.35
C THR A 16 3.84 0.70 -12.27
N SER A 17 4.22 -0.05 -13.31
CA SER A 17 4.08 -1.52 -13.33
C SER A 17 4.81 -2.20 -12.15
N HIS A 18 5.94 -1.63 -11.71
CA HIS A 18 6.66 -2.09 -10.51
C HIS A 18 5.84 -1.89 -9.24
N ALA A 19 5.22 -0.72 -9.08
CA ALA A 19 4.38 -0.43 -7.92
C ALA A 19 3.13 -1.33 -7.90
N GLU A 20 2.50 -1.55 -9.06
CA GLU A 20 1.36 -2.47 -9.20
C GLU A 20 1.74 -3.90 -8.80
N THR A 21 2.86 -4.42 -9.31
CA THR A 21 3.36 -5.76 -8.97
C THR A 21 3.67 -5.87 -7.48
N ALA A 22 4.33 -4.87 -6.91
CA ALA A 22 4.67 -4.86 -5.48
C ALA A 22 3.42 -4.81 -4.59
N MET A 23 2.39 -4.03 -4.97
CA MET A 23 1.10 -4.01 -4.27
C MET A 23 0.46 -5.40 -4.31
N LYS A 24 0.41 -6.02 -5.49
CA LYS A 24 -0.17 -7.36 -5.67
C LYS A 24 0.51 -8.41 -4.78
N LEU A 25 1.84 -8.43 -4.76
CA LEU A 25 2.60 -9.30 -3.88
C LEU A 25 2.29 -9.05 -2.40
N CYS A 26 2.13 -7.79 -2.00
CA CYS A 26 1.78 -7.45 -0.62
C CYS A 26 0.34 -7.85 -0.26
N GLU A 27 -0.60 -7.81 -1.20
CA GLU A 27 -1.95 -8.34 -1.01
C GLU A 27 -1.92 -9.86 -0.83
N ASP A 28 -1.18 -10.56 -1.69
CA ASP A 28 -1.17 -12.03 -1.71
C ASP A 28 -0.40 -12.64 -0.53
N ILE A 29 0.72 -12.02 -0.11
CA ILE A 29 1.59 -12.56 0.96
C ILE A 29 1.14 -12.10 2.35
N ALA A 30 0.81 -10.81 2.46
CA ALA A 30 0.62 -10.15 3.74
C ALA A 30 -0.83 -9.75 4.00
N GLU A 31 -1.77 -10.07 3.11
CA GLU A 31 -3.19 -9.70 3.20
C GLU A 31 -3.41 -8.18 3.41
N ALA A 32 -2.44 -7.36 3.02
CA ALA A 32 -2.58 -5.91 3.02
C ALA A 32 -3.62 -5.50 1.96
N LYS A 33 -4.36 -4.42 2.20
CA LYS A 33 -5.36 -3.93 1.24
C LYS A 33 -4.93 -2.62 0.63
N PHE A 34 -4.91 -2.54 -0.70
CA PHE A 34 -4.61 -1.31 -1.41
C PHE A 34 -5.84 -0.78 -2.15
N THR A 35 -5.89 0.52 -2.33
CA THR A 35 -6.90 1.21 -3.14
C THR A 35 -6.22 2.33 -3.88
N VAL A 36 -6.45 2.42 -5.19
CA VAL A 36 -5.86 3.46 -6.04
C VAL A 36 -6.98 4.41 -6.47
N GLU A 37 -6.92 5.63 -5.96
CA GLU A 37 -7.80 6.73 -6.37
C GLU A 37 -7.08 7.55 -7.45
N LYS A 38 -7.71 7.71 -8.62
CA LYS A 38 -7.21 8.60 -9.67
C LYS A 38 -7.85 9.97 -9.48
N GLU A 39 -7.00 10.97 -9.25
CA GLU A 39 -7.34 12.38 -9.24
C GLU A 39 -6.78 13.04 -10.51
N ASN A 40 -7.29 14.21 -10.89
CA ASN A 40 -7.04 14.82 -12.20
C ASN A 40 -5.57 14.78 -12.68
N ASN A 41 -4.60 15.00 -11.77
CA ASN A 41 -3.18 15.10 -12.11
C ASN A 41 -2.28 14.13 -11.32
N TYR A 42 -2.85 13.28 -10.47
CA TYR A 42 -2.09 12.38 -9.62
C TYR A 42 -2.92 11.17 -9.23
N ILE A 43 -2.24 10.14 -8.76
CA ILE A 43 -2.85 9.00 -8.11
C ILE A 43 -2.60 9.08 -6.61
N LYS A 44 -3.59 8.63 -5.84
CA LYS A 44 -3.48 8.45 -4.39
C LYS A 44 -3.63 6.97 -4.11
N ILE A 45 -2.58 6.38 -3.55
CA ILE A 45 -2.54 4.96 -3.19
C ILE A 45 -2.78 4.89 -1.69
N ILE A 46 -3.92 4.34 -1.30
CA ILE A 46 -4.30 4.08 0.08
C ILE A 46 -3.93 2.63 0.42
N CYS A 47 -3.36 2.42 1.59
CA CYS A 47 -2.99 1.11 2.09
C CYS A 47 -3.45 0.95 3.54
N LYS A 48 -4.26 -0.07 3.80
CA LYS A 48 -4.58 -0.52 5.16
C LYS A 48 -3.56 -1.58 5.55
N GLY A 49 -2.61 -1.18 6.40
CA GLY A 49 -1.53 -2.05 6.82
C GLY A 49 -1.95 -3.03 7.92
N ILE A 50 -1.26 -4.16 7.98
CA ILE A 50 -1.55 -5.28 8.88
C ILE A 50 -1.04 -5.09 10.31
N GLY A 51 -0.28 -4.02 10.58
CA GLY A 51 0.18 -3.70 11.94
C GLY A 51 1.15 -4.72 12.53
N VAL A 52 2.16 -5.15 11.74
CA VAL A 52 3.23 -6.00 12.25
C VAL A 52 4.09 -5.21 13.23
N SER A 53 4.05 -5.63 14.49
CA SER A 53 4.98 -5.17 15.51
C SER A 53 6.01 -6.27 15.75
N ARG A 54 7.30 -5.91 15.75
CA ARG A 54 8.37 -6.84 16.07
C ARG A 54 8.21 -7.22 17.55
N LYS A 55 7.88 -8.47 17.85
CA LYS A 55 8.06 -9.00 19.21
C LYS A 55 9.56 -9.09 19.45
N SER A 56 10.12 -8.14 20.20
CA SER A 56 11.43 -8.34 20.81
C SER A 56 11.31 -9.54 21.76
N LYS A 57 12.22 -10.49 21.58
CA LYS A 57 12.40 -11.65 22.46
C LYS A 57 13.46 -11.31 23.50
#